data_AF-A0A9P7XG02-F1
#
_entry.id   AF-A0A9P7XG02-F1
#
_cell.length_a   1.000
_cell.length_b   1.000
_cell.length_c   1.000
_cell.angle_alpha   90.00
_cell.angle_beta   90.00
_cell.angle_gamma   90.00
#
_symmetry.space_group_name_H-M   'P 1'
#
loop_
_entity.id
_entity.type
_entity.pdbx_description
1 polymer ?
#
loop_
_entity_poly.entity_id
_entity_poly.type
_entity_poly.pdbx_seq_one_letter_code
_entity_poly.pdbx_strand_id
1 'polypeptide(L)'
;MHGLGTSDITWECATSITIPVRIPTVSRCTTTMSVPYRQDLPPSGGFEAIRYKRNLPIKGPSGIVLLAGVTLFCGYGFYKVGQGNLEKRELKREKAWARIHLVPMLMAEGDRDAYRRQQATLAREKEIMKDVPGWEPGKSVYHDQKHVPRETIVVL
;
A
#
# COMPACT_ATOMS: atom_id res chain seq x y z
N MET A 1 77.54 -3.47 44.15
CA MET A 1 78.63 -3.79 45.08
C MET A 1 79.38 -4.99 44.52
N HIS A 2 80.57 -4.72 43.96
CA HIS A 2 81.68 -5.65 43.59
C HIS A 2 81.36 -6.71 42.50
N GLY A 3 82.07 -6.88 41.38
CA GLY A 3 83.40 -6.42 40.96
C GLY A 3 84.34 -7.62 40.71
N LEU A 4 85.05 -7.61 39.57
CA LEU A 4 86.30 -8.37 39.23
C LEU A 4 86.10 -9.84 38.74
N GLY A 5 86.82 -10.40 37.76
CA GLY A 5 87.99 -10.03 36.95
C GLY A 5 88.17 -11.08 35.81
N THR A 6 88.80 -10.76 34.67
CA THR A 6 90.19 -11.16 34.26
C THR A 6 90.39 -12.70 34.22
N SER A 7 90.98 -13.37 33.23
CA SER A 7 92.02 -13.04 32.24
C SER A 7 92.26 -14.25 31.32
N ASP A 8 92.78 -13.96 30.12
CA ASP A 8 93.36 -14.87 29.13
C ASP A 8 94.48 -15.75 29.69
N ILE A 9 94.55 -17.04 29.32
CA ILE A 9 95.80 -17.85 29.31
C ILE A 9 95.76 -18.92 28.20
N THR A 10 96.54 -18.62 27.16
CA THR A 10 97.43 -19.42 26.28
C THR A 10 97.51 -20.94 26.38
N TRP A 11 97.73 -21.60 25.22
CA TRP A 11 98.76 -22.65 25.01
C TRP A 11 99.19 -22.72 23.52
N GLU A 12 100.43 -22.33 23.24
CA GLU A 12 101.18 -22.70 22.03
C GLU A 12 101.70 -24.14 22.14
N CYS A 13 101.61 -24.94 21.07
CA CYS A 13 102.74 -25.75 20.60
C CYS A 13 102.45 -26.45 19.26
N ALA A 14 103.54 -26.66 18.51
CA ALA A 14 103.76 -27.66 17.46
C ALA A 14 103.39 -27.32 16.01
N THR A 15 104.33 -26.62 15.38
CA THR A 15 104.69 -26.72 13.96
C THR A 15 105.20 -28.14 13.63
N SER A 16 104.67 -28.78 12.58
CA SER A 16 105.46 -29.67 11.70
C SER A 16 104.84 -29.74 10.31
N ILE A 17 105.73 -29.73 9.32
CA ILE A 17 105.51 -29.56 7.88
C ILE A 17 105.40 -30.94 7.18
N THR A 18 105.06 -30.96 5.87
CA THR A 18 105.14 -32.03 4.84
C THR A 18 103.92 -33.00 4.72
N ILE A 19 103.25 -33.32 3.61
CA ILE A 19 103.38 -33.28 2.11
C ILE A 19 101.96 -33.42 1.48
N PRO A 20 101.65 -32.95 0.25
CA PRO A 20 100.35 -33.17 -0.40
C PRO A 20 100.29 -34.46 -1.24
N VAL A 21 99.23 -35.27 -1.08
CA VAL A 21 98.87 -36.37 -2.01
C VAL A 21 97.48 -36.11 -2.58
N ARG A 22 97.40 -35.91 -3.90
CA ARG A 22 96.17 -35.74 -4.69
C ARG A 22 95.77 -37.10 -5.26
N ILE A 23 94.58 -37.60 -4.90
CA ILE A 23 93.95 -38.80 -5.48
C ILE A 23 92.66 -38.35 -6.21
N PRO A 24 92.44 -38.68 -7.49
CA PRO A 24 91.21 -38.33 -8.18
C PRO A 24 90.27 -39.53 -8.42
N THR A 25 88.97 -39.22 -8.57
CA THR A 25 87.89 -40.00 -9.22
C THR A 25 87.32 -41.20 -8.44
N VAL A 26 86.02 -41.56 -8.46
CA VAL A 26 84.97 -41.52 -9.52
C VAL A 26 83.58 -41.33 -8.87
N SER A 27 82.70 -40.52 -9.46
CA SER A 27 81.28 -40.45 -9.09
C SER A 27 80.50 -41.62 -9.69
N ARG A 28 79.61 -42.24 -8.90
CA ARG A 28 78.62 -43.18 -9.39
C ARG A 28 77.27 -42.83 -8.78
N CYS A 29 76.45 -42.11 -9.53
CA CYS A 29 75.03 -41.89 -9.22
C CYS A 29 74.20 -42.84 -10.09
N THR A 30 73.52 -43.79 -9.48
CA THR A 30 72.50 -44.62 -10.12
C THR A 30 71.16 -43.91 -9.97
N THR A 31 70.59 -43.41 -11.06
CA THR A 31 69.27 -42.77 -11.07
C THR A 31 68.18 -43.81 -11.32
N THR A 32 67.34 -44.09 -10.33
CA THR A 32 66.03 -44.70 -10.54
C THR A 32 65.04 -43.59 -10.93
N MET A 33 64.46 -43.66 -12.12
CA MET A 33 63.42 -42.72 -12.55
C MET A 33 62.07 -43.12 -11.95
N SER A 34 61.44 -42.21 -11.20
CA SER A 34 60.07 -42.34 -10.71
C SER A 34 59.05 -42.01 -11.82
N VAL A 35 57.96 -42.77 -11.88
CA VAL A 35 56.90 -42.63 -12.91
C VAL A 35 56.10 -41.33 -12.65
N PRO A 36 55.91 -40.44 -13.64
CA PRO A 36 55.18 -39.19 -13.44
C PRO A 36 53.66 -39.42 -13.40
N TYR A 37 53.00 -38.97 -12.33
CA TYR A 37 51.54 -38.90 -12.23
C TYR A 37 51.05 -37.48 -12.59
N ARG A 38 50.04 -37.38 -13.45
CA ARG A 38 49.32 -36.13 -13.76
C ARG A 38 48.10 -36.04 -12.84
N GLN A 39 48.28 -35.30 -11.76
CA GLN A 39 47.30 -35.04 -10.71
C GLN A 39 46.51 -33.77 -11.07
N ASP A 40 45.17 -33.80 -10.99
CA ASP A 40 44.35 -32.62 -11.27
C ASP A 40 44.48 -31.62 -10.12
N LEU A 41 45.32 -30.62 -10.34
CA LEU A 41 45.65 -29.57 -9.38
C LEU A 41 44.97 -28.26 -9.78
N PRO A 42 44.65 -27.38 -8.82
CA PRO A 42 44.21 -26.04 -9.14
C PRO A 42 45.30 -25.30 -9.95
N PRO A 43 44.91 -24.34 -10.81
CA PRO A 43 45.89 -23.53 -11.53
C PRO A 43 46.82 -22.84 -10.53
N SER A 44 48.09 -22.61 -10.91
CA SER A 44 49.10 -22.03 -10.01
C SER A 44 48.74 -20.64 -9.46
N GLY A 45 47.76 -19.96 -10.06
CA GLY A 45 47.19 -18.68 -9.61
C GLY A 45 45.88 -18.76 -8.81
N GLY A 46 45.36 -19.96 -8.53
CA GLY A 46 44.08 -20.15 -7.85
C GLY A 46 42.84 -19.77 -8.69
N PHE A 47 41.65 -19.96 -8.13
CA PHE A 47 40.40 -19.55 -8.76
C PHE A 47 40.02 -18.12 -8.35
N GLU A 48 39.23 -17.44 -9.18
CA GLU A 48 38.66 -16.14 -8.84
C GLU A 48 37.81 -16.24 -7.56
N ALA A 49 37.88 -15.21 -6.73
CA ALA A 49 37.11 -15.15 -5.50
C ALA A 49 35.60 -15.09 -5.80
N ILE A 50 34.91 -16.21 -5.58
CA ILE A 50 33.45 -16.31 -5.71
C ILE A 50 32.79 -15.43 -4.64
N ARG A 51 31.90 -14.54 -5.06
CA ARG A 51 31.11 -13.71 -4.14
C ARG A 51 30.05 -14.54 -3.43
N TYR A 52 30.37 -15.01 -2.23
CA TYR A 52 29.47 -15.79 -1.38
C TYR A 52 28.51 -14.93 -0.53
N LYS A 53 28.75 -13.62 -0.43
CA LYS A 53 27.93 -12.70 0.36
C LYS A 53 26.74 -12.19 -0.44
N ARG A 54 25.61 -12.05 0.26
CA ARG A 54 24.37 -11.49 -0.29
C ARG A 54 24.55 -10.01 -0.65
N ASN A 55 24.53 -9.68 -1.94
CA ASN A 55 24.61 -8.30 -2.45
C ASN A 55 23.23 -7.74 -2.78
N LEU A 56 22.49 -7.29 -1.76
CA LEU A 56 21.18 -6.66 -1.94
C LEU A 56 21.29 -5.15 -1.70
N PRO A 57 21.31 -4.31 -2.75
CA PRO A 57 21.27 -2.87 -2.58
C PRO A 57 19.90 -2.42 -2.07
N ILE A 58 19.88 -1.58 -1.03
CA ILE A 58 18.66 -0.95 -0.54
C ILE A 58 18.23 0.08 -1.58
N LYS A 59 17.22 -0.27 -2.37
CA LYS A 59 16.67 0.58 -3.44
C LYS A 59 15.32 1.12 -2.99
N GLY A 60 15.15 2.43 -3.04
CA GLY A 60 13.88 3.10 -2.77
C GLY A 60 14.07 4.46 -2.07
N PRO A 61 13.06 5.34 -2.17
CA PRO A 61 13.04 6.58 -1.40
C PRO A 61 12.92 6.28 0.10
N SER A 62 13.47 7.15 0.93
CA SER A 62 13.34 7.05 2.39
C SER A 62 11.87 7.13 2.81
N GLY A 63 11.51 6.47 3.93
CA GLY A 63 10.13 6.45 4.44
C GLY A 63 9.56 7.85 4.70
N ILE A 64 10.40 8.81 5.11
CA ILE A 64 9.98 10.22 5.29
C ILE A 64 9.58 10.84 3.95
N VAL A 65 10.30 10.53 2.87
CA VAL A 65 10.00 11.04 1.52
C VAL A 65 8.67 10.49 1.03
N LEU A 66 8.41 9.20 1.29
CA LEU A 66 7.12 8.58 0.95
C LEU A 66 5.97 9.22 1.75
N LEU A 67 6.13 9.38 3.06
CA LEU A 67 5.11 10.00 3.91
C LEU A 67 4.84 11.46 3.51
N ALA A 68 5.89 12.23 3.20
CA ALA A 68 5.74 13.60 2.72
C ALA A 68 5.00 13.65 1.37
N GLY A 69 5.37 12.77 0.43
CA GLY A 69 4.71 12.69 -0.88
C GLY A 69 3.23 12.34 -0.78
N VAL A 70 2.87 11.34 0.04
CA VAL A 70 1.48 10.95 0.28
C VAL A 70 0.71 12.08 0.96
N THR A 71 1.30 12.71 1.98
CA THR A 71 0.63 13.80 2.71
C THR A 71 0.34 15.00 1.80
N LEU A 72 1.29 15.38 0.93
CA LEU A 72 1.09 16.45 -0.04
C LEU A 72 0.03 16.09 -1.08
N PHE A 73 0.05 14.88 -1.60
CA PHE A 73 -0.96 14.40 -2.55
C PHE A 73 -2.36 14.42 -1.95
N CYS A 74 -2.52 13.88 -0.74
CA CYS A 74 -3.77 13.90 0.00
C CYS A 74 -4.23 15.33 0.31
N GLY A 75 -3.33 16.20 0.78
CA GLY A 75 -3.64 17.61 1.06
C GLY A 75 -4.16 18.35 -0.17
N TYR A 76 -3.52 18.15 -1.32
CA TYR A 76 -3.99 18.71 -2.59
C TYR A 76 -5.34 18.11 -3.03
N GLY A 77 -5.52 16.80 -2.87
CA GLY A 77 -6.80 16.14 -3.13
C GLY A 77 -7.94 16.73 -2.31
N PHE A 78 -7.75 16.90 -1.00
CA PHE A 78 -8.75 17.52 -0.12
C PHE A 78 -9.04 18.97 -0.49
N TYR A 79 -8.03 19.74 -0.91
CA TYR A 79 -8.24 21.10 -1.42
C TYR A 79 -9.15 21.12 -2.65
N LYS A 80 -8.91 20.26 -3.65
CA LYS A 80 -9.75 20.17 -4.86
C LYS A 80 -11.17 19.69 -4.56
N VAL A 81 -11.33 18.74 -3.64
CA VAL A 81 -12.65 18.29 -3.17
C VAL A 81 -13.41 19.42 -2.45
N GLY A 82 -12.70 20.22 -1.64
CA GLY A 82 -13.28 21.39 -0.98
C GLY A 82 -13.89 22.37 -1.98
N GLN A 83 -13.15 22.71 -3.03
CA GLN A 83 -13.64 23.59 -4.11
C GLN A 83 -14.86 22.99 -4.82
N GLY A 84 -14.81 21.71 -5.19
CA GLY A 84 -15.95 21.04 -5.83
C GLY A 84 -17.20 20.95 -4.95
N ASN A 85 -17.04 20.87 -3.63
CA ASN A 85 -18.16 20.87 -2.69
C ASN A 85 -18.84 22.24 -2.59
N LEU A 86 -18.10 23.34 -2.73
CA LEU A 86 -18.67 24.69 -2.80
C LEU A 86 -19.53 24.84 -4.05
N GLU A 87 -19.00 24.46 -5.21
CA GLU A 87 -19.73 24.49 -6.48
C GLU A 87 -21.01 23.62 -6.42
N LYS A 88 -20.91 22.40 -5.89
CA LYS A 88 -22.08 21.51 -5.70
C LYS A 88 -23.14 22.12 -4.78
N ARG A 89 -22.76 22.92 -3.78
CA ARG A 89 -23.73 23.60 -2.90
C ARG A 89 -24.48 24.68 -3.67
N GLU A 90 -23.80 25.43 -4.52
CA GLU A 90 -24.44 26.44 -5.37
C GLU A 90 -25.39 25.79 -6.40
N LEU A 91 -24.98 24.71 -7.05
CA LEU A 91 -25.87 23.95 -7.95
C LEU A 91 -27.10 23.38 -7.22
N LYS A 92 -26.93 22.88 -5.99
CA LYS A 92 -28.05 22.42 -5.17
C LYS A 92 -28.98 23.57 -4.78
N ARG A 93 -28.41 24.75 -4.50
CA ARG A 93 -29.18 25.97 -4.19
C ARG A 93 -30.01 26.36 -5.42
N GLU A 94 -29.41 26.47 -6.59
CA GLU A 94 -30.12 26.75 -7.84
C GLU A 94 -31.27 25.76 -8.08
N LYS A 95 -31.01 24.45 -7.95
CA LYS A 95 -32.04 23.42 -8.08
C LYS A 95 -33.16 23.57 -7.05
N ALA A 96 -32.84 23.95 -5.81
CA ALA A 96 -33.85 24.17 -4.78
C ALA A 96 -34.72 25.39 -5.11
N TRP A 97 -34.11 26.50 -5.54
CA TRP A 97 -34.83 27.69 -5.97
C TRP A 97 -35.72 27.41 -7.18
N ALA A 98 -35.24 26.67 -8.18
CA ALA A 98 -36.06 26.27 -9.33
C ALA A 98 -37.31 25.51 -8.88
N ARG A 99 -37.18 24.58 -7.92
CA ARG A 99 -38.34 23.86 -7.38
C ARG A 99 -39.29 24.78 -6.61
N ILE A 100 -38.81 25.64 -5.73
CA ILE A 100 -39.66 26.52 -4.91
C ILE A 100 -40.59 27.37 -5.79
N HIS A 101 -40.11 27.83 -6.95
CA HIS A 101 -40.92 28.61 -7.88
C HIS A 101 -41.93 27.78 -8.68
N LEU A 102 -41.63 26.51 -8.96
CA LEU A 102 -42.52 25.61 -9.70
C LEU A 102 -43.57 24.92 -8.80
N VAL A 103 -43.23 24.68 -7.53
CA VAL A 103 -44.08 23.97 -6.57
C VAL A 103 -45.49 24.56 -6.45
N PRO A 104 -45.71 25.89 -6.37
CA PRO A 104 -47.06 26.45 -6.26
C PRO A 104 -47.96 26.09 -7.44
N MET A 105 -47.43 26.10 -8.66
CA MET A 105 -48.19 25.72 -9.86
C MET A 105 -48.56 24.23 -9.82
N LEU A 106 -47.58 23.36 -9.53
CA LEU A 106 -47.80 21.91 -9.47
C LEU A 106 -48.76 21.52 -8.34
N MET A 107 -48.66 22.19 -7.18
CA MET A 107 -49.58 21.98 -6.06
C MET A 107 -51.00 22.39 -6.44
N ALA A 108 -51.18 23.54 -7.09
CA ALA A 108 -52.49 24.00 -7.54
C ALA A 108 -53.14 23.04 -8.56
N GLU A 109 -52.36 22.47 -9.48
CA GLU A 109 -52.84 21.43 -10.38
C GLU A 109 -53.23 20.16 -9.63
N GLY A 110 -52.40 19.71 -8.69
CA GLY A 110 -52.67 18.57 -7.82
C GLY A 110 -53.95 18.75 -6.99
N ASP A 111 -54.17 19.93 -6.41
CA ASP A 111 -55.34 20.27 -5.60
C ASP A 111 -56.64 20.23 -6.43
N ARG A 112 -56.63 20.77 -7.66
CA ARG A 112 -57.77 20.69 -8.59
C ARG A 112 -58.11 19.23 -8.92
N ASP A 113 -57.08 18.43 -9.18
CA ASP A 113 -57.21 17.03 -9.53
C ASP A 113 -57.73 16.17 -8.37
N ALA A 114 -57.23 16.43 -7.15
CA ALA A 114 -57.69 15.81 -5.93
C ALA A 114 -59.16 16.14 -5.66
N TYR A 115 -59.56 17.40 -5.79
CA TYR A 115 -60.95 17.82 -5.62
C TYR A 115 -61.88 17.12 -6.62
N ARG A 116 -61.51 17.05 -7.90
CA ARG A 116 -62.27 16.33 -8.94
C ARG A 116 -62.49 14.86 -8.57
N ARG A 117 -61.44 14.17 -8.11
CA ARG A 117 -61.54 12.76 -7.68
C ARG A 117 -62.42 12.61 -6.43
N GLN A 118 -62.31 13.51 -5.47
CA GLN A 118 -63.14 13.51 -4.26
C GLN A 118 -64.63 13.66 -4.60
N GLN A 119 -64.98 14.58 -5.50
CA GLN A 119 -66.36 14.76 -5.95
C GLN A 119 -66.90 13.53 -6.69
N ALA A 120 -66.10 12.92 -7.57
CA ALA A 120 -66.48 11.67 -8.26
C ALA A 120 -66.68 10.51 -7.28
N THR A 121 -65.87 10.41 -6.23
CA THR A 121 -66.04 9.41 -5.17
C THR A 121 -67.28 9.68 -4.34
N LEU A 122 -67.56 10.94 -3.98
CA LEU A 122 -68.78 11.32 -3.27
C LEU A 122 -70.05 11.02 -4.08
N ALA A 123 -70.03 11.25 -5.40
CA ALA A 123 -71.14 10.91 -6.27
C ALA A 123 -71.38 9.39 -6.31
N ARG A 124 -70.31 8.60 -6.51
CA ARG A 124 -70.37 7.13 -6.48
C ARG A 124 -70.84 6.59 -5.13
N GLU A 125 -70.35 7.15 -4.03
CA GLU A 125 -70.75 6.77 -2.66
C GLU A 125 -72.25 6.97 -2.46
N LYS A 126 -72.80 8.10 -2.92
CA LYS A 126 -74.25 8.38 -2.87
C LYS A 126 -75.08 7.37 -3.65
N GLU A 127 -74.61 6.96 -4.82
CA GLU A 127 -75.32 6.00 -5.67
C GLU A 127 -75.31 4.59 -5.09
N ILE A 128 -74.16 4.16 -4.53
CA ILE A 128 -73.99 2.81 -3.97
C ILE A 128 -74.70 2.68 -2.62
N MET A 129 -74.65 3.71 -1.76
CA MET A 129 -75.12 3.65 -0.37
C MET A 129 -76.57 4.13 -0.18
N LYS A 130 -77.33 4.31 -1.26
CA LYS A 130 -78.72 4.78 -1.22
C LYS A 130 -79.67 3.87 -0.41
N ASP A 131 -79.37 2.59 -0.35
CA ASP A 131 -80.26 1.57 0.24
C ASP A 131 -79.95 1.29 1.72
N VAL A 132 -78.91 1.91 2.30
CA VAL A 132 -78.45 1.65 3.67
C VAL A 132 -79.04 2.70 4.64
N PRO A 133 -79.82 2.29 5.65
CA PRO A 133 -80.43 3.23 6.60
C PRO A 133 -79.38 3.88 7.52
N GLY A 134 -79.45 5.20 7.68
CA GLY A 134 -78.57 5.97 8.57
C GLY A 134 -77.19 6.32 8.00
N TRP A 135 -76.93 6.02 6.73
CA TRP A 135 -75.68 6.40 6.06
C TRP A 135 -75.74 7.84 5.52
N GLU A 136 -74.81 8.68 5.96
CA GLU A 136 -74.65 10.05 5.47
C GLU A 136 -73.43 10.13 4.53
N PRO A 137 -73.63 10.31 3.21
CA PRO A 137 -72.55 10.29 2.25
C PRO A 137 -71.59 11.46 2.47
N GLY A 138 -70.29 11.16 2.58
CA GLY A 138 -69.26 12.18 2.74
C GLY A 138 -69.06 12.71 4.16
N LYS A 139 -69.72 12.14 5.18
CA LYS A 139 -69.43 12.42 6.58
C LYS A 139 -67.99 12.06 6.92
N SER A 140 -67.28 12.92 7.65
CA SER A 140 -65.91 12.62 8.10
C SER A 140 -65.92 11.51 9.15
N VAL A 141 -64.95 10.60 9.06
CA VAL A 141 -64.71 9.58 10.09
C VAL A 141 -64.20 10.23 11.38
N TYR A 142 -63.43 11.32 11.22
CA TYR A 142 -62.88 12.09 12.32
C TYR A 142 -63.87 13.15 12.82
N HIS A 143 -63.81 13.42 14.12
CA HIS A 143 -64.65 14.41 14.80
C HIS A 143 -64.16 15.85 14.63
N ASP A 144 -62.90 16.05 14.22
CA ASP A 144 -62.34 17.36 13.97
C ASP A 144 -62.80 17.93 12.62
N GLN A 145 -62.99 19.25 12.55
CA GLN A 145 -63.35 19.96 11.32
C GLN A 145 -62.17 20.14 10.33
N LYS A 146 -61.05 19.45 10.57
CA LYS A 146 -59.85 19.56 9.75
C LYS A 146 -59.99 18.74 8.47
N HIS A 147 -59.55 19.30 7.35
CA HIS A 147 -59.48 18.55 6.10
C HIS A 147 -58.43 17.43 6.21
N VAL A 148 -58.84 16.21 5.86
CA VAL A 148 -57.97 15.04 5.77
C VAL A 148 -58.06 14.47 4.36
N PRO A 149 -56.92 14.24 3.67
CA PRO A 149 -56.96 13.61 2.35
C PRO A 149 -57.46 12.17 2.48
N ARG A 150 -58.26 11.71 1.51
CA ARG A 150 -58.74 10.31 1.51
C ARG A 150 -57.63 9.39 1.00
N GLU A 151 -57.35 8.33 1.75
CA GLU A 151 -56.22 7.42 1.53
C GLU A 151 -56.42 6.44 0.37
N THR A 152 -57.67 6.14 0.01
CA THR A 152 -58.00 5.18 -1.05
C THR A 152 -58.66 5.87 -2.25
N ILE A 153 -57.98 5.80 -3.39
CA ILE A 153 -58.53 6.20 -4.69
C ILE A 153 -58.92 4.91 -5.41
N VAL A 154 -60.20 4.59 -5.40
CA VAL A 154 -60.72 3.43 -6.14
C VAL A 154 -60.75 3.81 -7.63
N VAL A 155 -59.68 3.41 -8.34
CA VAL A 155 -59.58 3.45 -9.80
C VAL A 155 -60.21 2.15 -10.30
N LEU A 156 -61.47 2.25 -10.75
CA LEU A 156 -62.15 1.20 -11.52
C LEU A 156 -61.95 1.49 -13.00
#